data_AF-A0AA43CY37-F1
#
_entry.id   AF-A0AA43CY37-F1
#
_cell.length_a   1.000
_cell.length_b   1.000
_cell.length_c   1.000
_cell.angle_alpha   90.00
_cell.angle_beta   90.00
_cell.angle_gamma   90.00
#
_symmetry.space_group_name_H-M   'P 1'
#
loop_
_entity.id
_entity.type
_entity.pdbx_description
1 polymer ?
#
loop_
_entity_poly.entity_id
_entity_poly.type
_entity_poly.pdbx_seq_one_letter_code
_entity_poly.pdbx_strand_id
1 'polypeptide(L)'
;GSLGIALTDNYSMDAFCRDFSPALARSFSGLRHDSGDPFNWGEQAIELYSRSGIDPLSRTLIFSDSLDFPRMIKIYKHFRGRVQMSFGIGTNLGNDVGIKALNIIIKIVRVNGQPVAKVSDEPGKSMCEDENYLREVAKTYGITLSGEAGGD
;
A
#
# COMPACT_ATOMS: atom_id res chain seq x y z
N GLY A 1 3.14 20.91 9.25
CA GLY A 1 3.59 19.83 10.15
C GLY A 1 4.16 18.70 9.32
N SER A 2 5.25 18.07 9.76
CA SER A 2 6.08 17.13 9.00
C SER A 2 5.50 15.71 8.84
N LEU A 3 4.18 15.56 8.71
CA LEU A 3 3.58 14.26 8.41
C LEU A 3 3.70 14.03 6.89
N GLY A 4 4.73 13.28 6.52
CA GLY A 4 5.20 13.16 5.14
C GLY A 4 4.25 12.34 4.28
N ILE A 5 4.20 11.03 4.50
CA ILE A 5 3.53 10.09 3.59
C ILE A 5 2.89 8.96 4.39
N ALA A 6 1.60 8.69 4.18
CA ALA A 6 0.92 7.56 4.81
C ALA A 6 1.08 6.28 3.98
N LEU A 7 1.34 5.15 4.63
CA LEU A 7 1.29 3.82 4.00
C LEU A 7 -0.14 3.28 4.11
N THR A 8 -0.70 2.83 2.99
CA THR A 8 -2.15 2.53 2.91
C THR A 8 -2.48 1.04 3.03
N ASP A 9 -1.51 0.15 2.87
CA ASP A 9 -1.75 -1.27 2.59
C ASP A 9 -1.44 -2.20 3.78
N ASN A 10 -1.42 -1.70 5.02
CA ASN A 10 -1.22 -2.60 6.16
C ASN A 10 -2.36 -3.62 6.28
N TYR A 11 -3.59 -3.17 6.04
CA TYR A 11 -4.78 -4.02 5.96
C TYR A 11 -5.28 -4.10 4.52
N SER A 12 -5.85 -3.01 4.02
CA SER A 12 -6.19 -2.81 2.62
C SER A 12 -6.37 -1.32 2.31
N MET A 13 -6.27 -0.94 1.04
CA MET A 13 -6.56 0.42 0.60
C MET A 13 -8.02 0.83 0.90
N ASP A 14 -8.97 -0.11 0.84
CA ASP A 14 -10.36 0.14 1.18
C ASP A 14 -10.57 0.42 2.67
N ALA A 15 -9.93 -0.38 3.54
CA ALA A 15 -9.92 -0.15 4.98
C ALA A 15 -9.29 1.21 5.31
N PHE A 16 -8.16 1.52 4.67
CA PHE A 16 -7.51 2.82 4.82
C PHE A 16 -8.44 3.96 4.40
N CYS A 17 -9.06 3.88 3.23
CA CYS A 17 -10.00 4.90 2.75
C CYS A 17 -11.16 5.12 3.72
N ARG A 18 -11.69 4.08 4.36
CA ARG A 18 -12.77 4.22 5.35
C ARG A 18 -12.31 4.96 6.61
N ASP A 19 -11.11 4.68 7.08
CA ASP A 19 -10.58 5.22 8.35
C ASP A 19 -9.92 6.60 8.18
N PHE A 20 -9.50 6.93 6.95
CA PHE A 20 -8.75 8.16 6.65
C PHE A 20 -9.67 9.38 6.55
N SER A 21 -9.96 9.98 7.72
CA SER A 21 -10.79 11.18 7.84
C SER A 21 -10.23 12.38 7.04
N PRO A 22 -11.08 13.37 6.67
CA PRO A 22 -10.61 14.59 6.00
C PRO A 22 -9.55 15.37 6.79
N ALA A 23 -9.57 15.28 8.13
CA ALA A 23 -8.54 15.89 8.97
C ALA A 23 -7.18 15.22 8.79
N LEU A 24 -7.15 13.88 8.70
CA LEU A 24 -5.95 13.11 8.38
C LEU A 24 -5.49 13.38 6.95
N ALA A 25 -6.41 13.40 5.98
CA ALA A 25 -6.08 13.70 4.59
C ALA A 25 -5.43 15.08 4.41
N ARG A 26 -5.79 16.06 5.26
CA ARG A 26 -5.15 17.37 5.30
C ARG A 26 -3.79 17.37 5.98
N SER A 27 -3.55 16.50 6.96
CA SER A 27 -2.31 16.49 7.74
C SER A 27 -1.15 15.77 7.03
N PHE A 28 -1.45 14.75 6.21
CA PHE A 28 -0.43 14.05 5.42
C PHE A 28 -0.15 14.75 4.08
N SER A 29 1.12 14.73 3.67
CA SER A 29 1.56 15.33 2.40
C SER A 29 1.36 14.39 1.19
N GLY A 30 1.05 13.11 1.44
CA GLY A 30 0.90 12.11 0.39
C GLY A 30 0.60 10.70 0.89
N LEU A 31 0.47 9.75 -0.03
CA LEU A 31 0.26 8.32 0.22
C LEU A 31 1.35 7.48 -0.45
N ARG A 32 1.62 6.27 0.05
CA ARG A 32 2.56 5.31 -0.53
C ARG A 32 1.87 3.99 -0.89
N HIS A 33 2.07 3.57 -2.13
CA HIS A 33 1.68 2.28 -2.69
C HIS A 33 2.79 1.25 -2.52
N ASP A 34 2.48 0.13 -1.87
CA ASP A 34 3.42 -0.94 -1.54
C ASP A 34 2.88 -2.37 -1.83
N SER A 35 1.63 -2.49 -2.26
CA SER A 35 1.05 -3.72 -2.81
C SER A 35 -0.19 -3.45 -3.66
N GLY A 36 -0.56 -4.42 -4.50
CA GLY A 36 -1.75 -4.35 -5.35
C GLY A 36 -1.50 -3.73 -6.74
N ASP A 37 -2.59 -3.43 -7.45
CA ASP A 37 -2.51 -2.76 -8.75
C ASP A 37 -2.31 -1.24 -8.57
N PRO A 38 -1.18 -0.67 -9.02
CA PRO A 38 -0.88 0.74 -8.82
C PRO A 38 -1.85 1.67 -9.57
N PHE A 39 -2.50 1.21 -10.63
CA PHE A 39 -3.47 2.02 -11.36
C PHE A 39 -4.76 2.13 -10.55
N ASN A 40 -5.36 1.02 -10.14
CA ASN A 40 -6.54 1.05 -9.28
C ASN A 40 -6.29 1.81 -7.97
N TRP A 41 -5.17 1.55 -7.30
CA TRP A 41 -4.81 2.25 -6.06
C TRP A 41 -4.68 3.77 -6.27
N GLY A 42 -4.05 4.20 -7.37
CA GLY A 42 -3.87 5.63 -7.65
C GLY A 42 -5.19 6.34 -7.96
N GLU A 43 -6.13 5.67 -8.64
CA GLU A 43 -7.49 6.19 -8.82
C GLU A 43 -8.23 6.33 -7.48
N GLN A 44 -8.14 5.33 -6.61
CA GLN A 44 -8.74 5.39 -5.26
C GLN A 44 -8.14 6.53 -4.42
N ALA A 45 -6.82 6.76 -4.53
CA ALA A 45 -6.15 7.84 -3.82
C ALA A 45 -6.60 9.24 -4.32
N ILE A 46 -6.75 9.42 -5.63
CA ILE A 46 -7.25 10.67 -6.21
C ILE A 46 -8.69 10.93 -5.76
N GLU A 47 -9.54 9.91 -5.78
CA GLU A 47 -10.92 10.00 -5.30
C GLU A 47 -10.99 10.34 -3.81
N LEU A 48 -10.13 9.71 -2.99
CA LEU A 48 -10.00 9.98 -1.56
C LEU A 48 -9.66 11.45 -1.28
N TYR A 49 -8.76 12.05 -2.05
CA TYR A 49 -8.45 13.48 -1.91
C TYR A 49 -9.60 14.37 -2.38
N SER A 50 -10.19 14.03 -3.53
CA SER A 50 -11.28 14.81 -4.13
C SER A 50 -12.50 14.87 -3.21
N ARG A 51 -12.95 13.73 -2.67
CA ARG A 51 -14.06 13.67 -1.69
C ARG A 51 -13.74 14.34 -0.35
N SER A 52 -12.46 14.52 -0.04
CA SER A 52 -11.99 15.23 1.16
C SER A 52 -11.84 16.74 0.95
N GLY A 53 -12.18 17.25 -0.24
CA GLY A 53 -12.03 18.66 -0.61
C GLY A 53 -10.58 19.10 -0.77
N ILE A 54 -9.69 18.17 -1.13
CA ILE A 54 -8.25 18.39 -1.30
C ILE A 54 -7.93 18.27 -2.78
N ASP A 55 -7.26 19.28 -3.34
CA ASP A 55 -6.70 19.20 -4.68
C ASP A 55 -5.63 18.09 -4.72
N PRO A 56 -5.82 17.01 -5.51
CA PRO A 56 -4.83 15.95 -5.63
C PRO A 56 -3.47 16.45 -6.14
N LEU A 57 -3.40 17.54 -6.91
CA LEU A 57 -2.14 18.14 -7.34
C LEU A 57 -1.33 18.76 -6.19
N SER A 58 -1.96 18.97 -5.03
CA SER A 58 -1.29 19.40 -3.79
C SER A 58 -0.74 18.24 -2.95
N ARG A 59 -0.82 17.01 -3.47
CA ARG A 59 -0.43 15.76 -2.78
C ARG A 59 0.50 14.92 -3.64
N THR A 60 1.31 14.11 -2.97
CA THR A 60 2.26 13.19 -3.62
C THR A 60 1.83 11.74 -3.45
N LEU A 61 1.80 10.97 -4.53
CA LEU A 61 1.73 9.52 -4.49
C LEU A 61 3.12 8.93 -4.70
N ILE A 62 3.56 8.08 -3.77
CA ILE A 62 4.81 7.34 -3.87
C ILE A 62 4.52 5.92 -4.29
N PHE A 63 5.04 5.49 -5.43
CA PHE A 63 4.97 4.09 -5.87
C PHE A 63 6.28 3.40 -5.50
N SER A 64 6.25 2.34 -4.68
CA SER A 64 7.45 1.63 -4.25
C SER A 64 7.41 0.10 -4.40
N ASP A 65 6.28 -0.47 -4.84
CA ASP A 65 6.17 -1.92 -4.99
C ASP A 65 6.91 -2.43 -6.25
N SER A 66 8.09 -3.01 -6.02
CA SER A 66 8.82 -3.85 -6.99
C SER A 66 8.92 -3.24 -8.40
N LEU A 67 9.14 -1.93 -8.48
CA LEU A 67 9.13 -1.20 -9.75
C LEU A 67 10.35 -1.49 -10.62
N ASP A 68 10.11 -1.54 -11.92
CA ASP A 68 11.10 -1.38 -12.98
C ASP A 68 10.83 -0.10 -13.79
N PHE A 69 11.76 0.31 -14.64
CA PHE A 69 11.60 1.52 -15.46
C PHE A 69 10.38 1.45 -16.40
N PRO A 70 10.12 0.34 -17.13
CA PRO A 70 8.92 0.24 -17.97
C PRO A 70 7.61 0.45 -17.21
N ARG A 71 7.44 -0.18 -16.04
CA ARG A 71 6.25 -0.03 -15.18
C ARG A 71 6.15 1.38 -14.63
N MET A 72 7.25 1.96 -14.16
CA MET A 72 7.33 3.37 -13.72
C MET A 72 6.83 4.33 -14.81
N ILE A 73 7.30 4.17 -16.06
CA ILE A 73 6.89 5.03 -17.19
C ILE A 73 5.38 4.91 -17.46
N LYS A 74 4.82 3.69 -17.39
CA LYS A 74 3.37 3.48 -17.58
C LYS A 74 2.56 4.20 -16.51
N ILE A 75 2.95 4.06 -15.24
CA ILE A 75 2.30 4.74 -14.11
C ILE A 75 2.40 6.26 -14.29
N TYR A 76 3.58 6.78 -14.61
CA TYR A 76 3.79 8.21 -14.85
C TYR A 76 2.88 8.74 -15.96
N LYS A 77 2.80 8.05 -17.10
CA LYS A 77 1.95 8.46 -18.23
C LYS A 77 0.46 8.46 -17.87
N HIS A 78 0.02 7.58 -16.98
CA HIS A 78 -1.38 7.48 -16.57
C HIS A 78 -1.81 8.60 -15.62
N PHE A 79 -0.93 8.99 -14.67
CA PHE A 79 -1.27 9.96 -13.62
C PHE A 79 -0.69 11.36 -13.81
N ARG A 80 0.15 11.58 -14.84
CA ARG A 80 0.72 12.91 -15.14
C ARG A 80 -0.38 13.98 -15.25
N GLY A 81 -0.16 15.10 -14.57
CA GLY A 81 -1.12 16.21 -14.55
C GLY A 81 -2.36 16.00 -13.70
N ARG A 82 -2.47 14.87 -12.98
CA ARG A 82 -3.59 14.57 -12.07
C ARG A 82 -3.17 14.56 -10.60
N VAL A 83 -1.91 14.21 -10.32
CA VAL A 83 -1.33 14.16 -8.98
C VAL A 83 0.20 14.24 -9.06
N GLN A 84 0.88 14.67 -7.99
CA GLN A 84 2.35 14.59 -7.95
C GLN A 84 2.78 13.14 -7.71
N MET A 85 3.90 12.73 -8.30
CA MET A 85 4.37 11.35 -8.22
C MET A 85 5.84 11.30 -7.82
N SER A 86 6.17 10.29 -7.01
CA SER A 86 7.54 9.85 -6.76
C SER A 86 7.63 8.33 -6.86
N PHE A 87 8.81 7.82 -7.21
CA PHE A 87 9.03 6.40 -7.47
C PHE A 87 10.22 5.89 -6.65
N GLY A 88 9.95 4.92 -5.77
CA GLY A 88 10.98 4.21 -5.02
C GLY A 88 11.38 2.94 -5.75
N ILE A 89 12.55 2.94 -6.37
CA ILE A 89 13.10 1.76 -7.06
C ILE A 89 14.23 1.19 -6.22
N GLY A 90 14.03 -0.01 -5.67
CA GLY A 90 14.99 -0.69 -4.77
C GLY A 90 15.95 -1.60 -5.52
N THR A 91 15.66 -2.91 -5.52
CA THR A 91 16.52 -3.98 -6.05
C THR A 91 17.02 -3.73 -7.47
N ASN A 92 16.15 -3.23 -8.36
CA ASN A 92 16.51 -2.91 -9.75
C ASN A 92 17.53 -1.78 -9.89
N LEU A 93 17.78 -0.98 -8.85
CA LEU A 93 18.88 0.00 -8.82
C LEU A 93 20.06 -0.50 -7.98
N GLY A 94 19.78 -1.07 -6.81
CA GLY A 94 20.81 -1.42 -5.84
C GLY A 94 21.53 -2.75 -6.10
N ASN A 95 21.00 -3.62 -6.97
CA ASN A 95 21.55 -4.94 -7.24
C ASN A 95 21.30 -5.40 -8.69
N ASP A 96 21.49 -4.50 -9.66
CA ASP A 96 21.39 -4.81 -11.10
C ASP A 96 22.78 -5.10 -11.71
N VAL A 97 23.38 -6.21 -11.30
CA VAL A 97 24.74 -6.62 -11.72
C VAL A 97 24.77 -7.97 -12.45
N GLY A 98 23.62 -8.42 -12.96
CA GLY A 98 23.49 -9.71 -13.66
C GLY A 98 23.50 -10.94 -12.73
N ILE A 99 23.53 -10.72 -11.41
CA ILE A 99 23.43 -11.78 -10.39
C ILE A 99 22.06 -11.70 -9.74
N LYS A 100 21.43 -12.87 -9.51
CA LYS A 100 20.14 -12.93 -8.81
C LYS A 100 20.30 -12.42 -7.38
N ALA A 101 19.59 -11.35 -7.05
CA ALA A 101 19.56 -10.80 -5.71
C ALA A 101 18.99 -11.80 -4.70
N LEU A 102 19.57 -11.81 -3.49
CA LEU A 102 18.97 -12.52 -2.35
C LEU A 102 17.65 -11.86 -1.97
N ASN A 103 16.62 -12.66 -1.72
CA ASN A 103 15.34 -12.20 -1.23
C ASN A 103 15.25 -12.43 0.28
N ILE A 104 15.64 -11.43 1.07
CA ILE A 104 15.68 -11.48 2.54
C ILE A 104 14.65 -10.49 3.08
N ILE A 105 13.80 -10.94 4.01
CA ILE A 105 12.74 -10.12 4.61
C ILE A 105 12.80 -10.26 6.13
N ILE A 106 12.74 -9.12 6.83
CA ILE A 106 12.60 -9.06 8.30
C ILE A 106 11.24 -8.43 8.60
N LYS A 107 10.48 -9.02 9.52
CA LYS A 107 9.11 -8.60 9.85
C LYS A 107 8.91 -8.55 11.37
N ILE A 108 8.07 -7.63 11.83
CA ILE A 108 7.59 -7.59 13.22
C ILE A 108 6.52 -8.67 13.37
N VAL A 109 6.67 -9.59 14.32
CA VAL A 109 5.71 -10.68 14.54
C VAL A 109 4.93 -10.54 15.85
N ARG A 110 5.46 -9.79 16.82
CA ARG A 110 4.80 -9.50 18.11
C ARG A 110 5.12 -8.11 18.63
N VAL A 111 4.17 -7.53 19.38
CA VAL A 111 4.35 -6.30 20.17
C VAL A 111 3.71 -6.55 21.55
N ASN A 112 4.43 -6.28 22.64
CA ASN A 112 3.96 -6.54 24.01
C ASN A 112 3.45 -7.97 24.24
N GLY A 113 4.10 -8.95 23.60
CA GLY A 113 3.71 -10.37 23.67
C GLY A 113 2.50 -10.77 22.82
N GLN A 114 1.79 -9.81 22.21
CA GLN A 114 0.63 -10.04 21.36
C GLN A 114 1.03 -10.18 19.88
N PRO A 115 0.33 -11.01 19.09
CA PRO A 115 0.58 -11.12 17.65
C PRO A 115 0.26 -9.81 16.93
N VAL A 116 0.94 -9.58 15.81
CA VAL A 116 0.60 -8.50 14.86
C VAL A 116 0.40 -9.08 13.47
N ALA A 117 -0.31 -8.34 12.62
CA ALA A 117 -0.61 -8.78 11.25
C ALA A 117 -0.43 -7.64 10.23
N LYS A 118 0.08 -8.02 9.05
CA LYS A 118 -0.11 -7.29 7.79
C LYS A 118 -0.99 -8.17 6.89
N VAL A 119 -2.04 -7.61 6.29
CA VAL A 119 -2.90 -8.36 5.35
C VAL A 119 -2.52 -8.08 3.90
N SER A 120 -2.25 -6.81 3.55
CA SER A 120 -1.87 -6.36 2.19
C SER A 120 -3.02 -6.44 1.17
N ASP A 121 -2.95 -5.63 0.11
CA ASP A 121 -3.90 -5.66 -1.02
C ASP A 121 -3.59 -6.78 -2.06
N GLU A 122 -2.57 -7.61 -1.80
CA GLU A 122 -2.14 -8.69 -2.68
C GLU A 122 -2.17 -10.06 -1.97
N PRO A 123 -2.91 -11.05 -2.50
CA PRO A 123 -2.91 -12.42 -1.98
C PRO A 123 -1.49 -12.99 -1.89
N GLY A 124 -1.09 -13.45 -0.70
CA GLY A 124 0.25 -13.98 -0.44
C GLY A 124 1.27 -12.98 0.12
N LYS A 125 0.94 -11.68 0.22
CA LYS A 125 1.72 -10.71 1.02
C LYS A 125 1.23 -10.58 2.46
N SER A 126 0.18 -11.29 2.84
CA SER A 126 -0.27 -11.37 4.23
C SER A 126 0.79 -12.03 5.12
N MET A 127 0.90 -11.55 6.35
CA MET A 127 1.83 -12.07 7.34
C MET A 127 1.25 -11.96 8.73
N CYS A 128 1.14 -13.11 9.39
CA CYS A 128 0.88 -13.25 10.81
C CYS A 128 1.33 -14.67 11.21
N GLU A 129 1.90 -14.83 12.40
CA GLU A 129 2.22 -16.16 12.95
C GLU A 129 1.01 -16.84 13.61
N ASP A 130 -0.10 -16.12 13.78
CA ASP A 130 -1.34 -16.60 14.39
C ASP A 130 -2.50 -16.47 13.38
N GLU A 131 -2.94 -17.60 12.84
CA GLU A 131 -4.02 -17.62 11.85
C GLU A 131 -5.37 -17.17 12.42
N ASN A 132 -5.64 -17.43 13.71
CA ASN A 132 -6.89 -17.02 14.33
C ASN A 132 -6.94 -15.50 14.46
N TYR A 133 -5.82 -14.91 14.87
CA TYR A 133 -5.67 -13.46 14.90
C TYR A 133 -5.79 -12.85 13.49
N LEU A 134 -5.18 -13.46 12.48
CA LEU A 134 -5.29 -13.00 11.09
C LEU A 134 -6.75 -13.01 10.60
N ARG A 135 -7.51 -14.07 10.88
CA ARG A 135 -8.94 -14.16 10.54
C ARG A 135 -9.77 -13.09 11.28
N GLU A 136 -9.47 -12.83 12.55
CA GLU A 136 -10.15 -11.80 13.33
C GLU A 136 -9.89 -10.40 12.76
N VAL A 137 -8.63 -10.09 12.42
CA VAL A 137 -8.25 -8.83 11.76
C VAL A 137 -8.96 -8.70 10.41
N ALA A 138 -8.92 -9.75 9.57
CA ALA A 138 -9.57 -9.74 8.27
C ALA A 138 -11.07 -9.47 8.39
N LYS A 139 -11.76 -10.18 9.31
CA LYS A 139 -13.18 -9.96 9.60
C LYS A 139 -13.46 -8.53 10.07
N THR A 140 -12.63 -7.99 10.96
CA THR A 140 -12.79 -6.63 11.51
C THR A 140 -12.70 -5.57 10.41
N TYR A 141 -11.81 -5.76 9.44
CA TYR A 141 -11.59 -4.80 8.35
C TYR A 141 -12.41 -5.10 7.08
N GLY A 142 -13.17 -6.21 7.06
CA GLY A 142 -14.00 -6.63 5.93
C GLY A 142 -13.21 -7.19 4.75
N ILE A 143 -12.09 -7.88 5.03
CA ILE A 143 -11.18 -8.43 4.03
C ILE A 143 -11.43 -9.93 3.86
N THR A 144 -11.52 -10.40 2.61
CA THR A 144 -11.58 -11.83 2.29
C THR A 144 -10.17 -12.40 2.18
N LEU A 145 -9.86 -13.45 2.95
CA LEU A 145 -8.55 -14.11 2.91
C LEU A 145 -8.49 -15.11 1.75
N SER A 146 -7.32 -15.22 1.12
CA SER A 146 -7.06 -16.21 0.07
C SER A 146 -7.07 -17.62 0.66
N GLY A 147 -8.15 -18.36 0.40
CA GLY A 147 -8.40 -19.70 0.95
C GLY A 147 -9.85 -19.95 1.38
N GLU A 148 -10.66 -18.91 1.50
CA GLU A 148 -12.10 -19.01 1.83
C GLU A 148 -13.00 -19.11 0.59
N ALA A 149 -12.43 -19.09 -0.63
CA ALA A 149 -13.16 -19.39 -1.85
C ALA A 149 -13.25 -20.92 -2.06
N GLY A 150 -14.29 -21.54 -1.51
CA GLY A 150 -14.66 -22.92 -1.85
C GLY A 150 -15.21 -23.72 -0.67
N GLY A 151 -16.51 -23.62 -0.46
CA GLY A 151 -17.24 -24.41 0.53
C GLY A 151 -18.75 -24.32 0.31
N ASP A 152 -19.19 -24.63 -0.90
CA ASP A 152 -20.55 -25.11 -1.22
C ASP A 152 -20.41 -26.42 -2.01
#